data_AF-A0A9N8Z597-F1
#
_entry.id   AF-A0A9N8Z597-F1
#
_cell.length_a   1.000
_cell.length_b   1.000
_cell.length_c   1.000
_cell.angle_alpha   90.00
_cell.angle_beta   90.00
_cell.angle_gamma   90.00
#
_symmetry.space_group_name_H-M   'P 1'
#
loop_
_entity.id
_entity.type
_entity.pdbx_description
1 polymer ?
#
loop_
_entity_poly.entity_id
_entity_poly.type
_entity_poly.pdbx_seq_one_letter_code
_entity_poly.pdbx_strand_id
1 'polypeptide(L)'
;MSNMQYDFIIKYIIIGDSGVGKVLSLFMRVFGSAEQQISTAVGCLSCLLLQFTDKRFQSVHDLTIGVEFGARFVNVEDKRIKLQIWDTAGQESFRSITRNYYRGAVGALLVYDITRRETFEHLLMWLEDARQHSTSKTTYMLIGNKCDLEGKRAVSYEEGESFARQRGLFFMETSAKTSANVEEAFVKIARDIHDKIKAGIIDVNNEANGIKVGGLIKPPNAVNLNPNNSGDRFQQLKQYKSNSQLRMSRDLPKTIVDSCHEQYRKIIKKTKEEWTVLAGIVAVWDKGQGGYGVQCISLGAGLKCLPQSKLSYNGELVHDSHAEILARRAFIRFLINELNLALTSESRYFSLDNELNVSNTEQEDSHPLFRLASDRISFHLYVSQAPCGDASTLSLAQIQSPDDAKLYKTAYINVKQNRYLADNESGAHSQTAAGSSVRVVNSDGFRRGRIDYESIGVLRTKPGRADSEPTLSMSCSDKIALWNIVGLQSALLSELIAPIYLSSIVIGDMFDYSSLARAFYGRCEGVQGYSLHRPIISKTTSTFEWSRSQLQLRSPDGNAVPSSTTMVWAKGFTTAEILVSGRKQGATKGTNGKYPSKTRYIVAKVGFVSYGEALILMYPFY
;
A
#
# COMPACT_ATOMS: atom_id res chain seq x y z
N MET A 1 0.39 15.24 -24.04
CA MET A 1 1.64 15.66 -23.36
C MET A 1 2.73 14.67 -23.80
N SER A 2 3.86 15.17 -24.28
CA SER A 2 4.94 14.41 -24.92
C SER A 2 5.46 13.25 -24.06
N ASN A 3 5.51 12.04 -24.62
CA ASN A 3 6.21 10.88 -24.04
C ASN A 3 7.66 11.29 -23.74
N MET A 4 8.00 11.42 -22.46
CA MET A 4 9.36 11.77 -22.04
C MET A 4 10.25 10.53 -22.11
N GLN A 5 10.95 10.40 -23.23
CA GLN A 5 11.99 9.40 -23.48
C GLN A 5 13.23 9.70 -22.62
N TYR A 6 13.91 8.66 -22.11
CA TYR A 6 15.18 8.76 -21.38
C TYR A 6 16.15 7.69 -21.92
N ASP A 7 17.45 8.00 -21.91
CA ASP A 7 18.48 7.18 -22.56
C ASP A 7 19.09 6.13 -21.62
N PHE A 8 19.28 6.47 -20.34
CA PHE A 8 19.89 5.59 -19.34
C PHE A 8 19.25 5.75 -17.95
N ILE A 9 19.23 4.65 -17.19
CA ILE A 9 18.95 4.64 -15.74
C ILE A 9 20.25 4.35 -15.02
N ILE A 10 20.60 5.15 -14.01
CA ILE A 10 21.82 4.97 -13.20
C ILE A 10 21.45 4.91 -11.72
N LYS A 11 21.97 3.90 -11.01
CA LYS A 11 21.76 3.69 -9.58
C LYS A 11 22.86 4.35 -8.73
N TYR A 12 22.45 5.22 -7.82
CA TYR A 12 23.29 5.91 -6.83
C TYR A 12 22.98 5.46 -5.41
N ILE A 13 23.98 5.46 -4.55
CA ILE A 13 23.82 5.22 -3.12
C ILE A 13 24.43 6.37 -2.30
N ILE A 14 23.76 6.78 -1.22
CA ILE A 14 24.26 7.78 -0.27
C ILE A 14 24.56 7.08 1.06
N ILE A 15 25.79 7.20 1.56
CA ILE A 15 26.30 6.53 2.76
C ILE A 15 27.06 7.49 3.68
N GLY A 16 27.19 7.13 4.96
CA GLY A 16 27.85 7.93 5.99
C GLY A 16 27.16 7.78 7.34
N ASP A 17 27.55 8.56 8.33
CA ASP A 17 27.04 8.44 9.70
C ASP A 17 25.61 9.00 9.88
N SER A 18 24.99 8.68 11.01
CA SER A 18 23.72 9.30 11.39
C SER A 18 23.89 10.81 11.66
N GLY A 19 22.91 11.61 11.25
CA GLY A 19 22.93 13.07 11.49
C GLY A 19 23.78 13.92 10.54
N VAL A 20 24.50 13.30 9.58
CA VAL A 20 25.35 14.02 8.61
C VAL A 20 24.56 14.67 7.48
N GLY A 21 23.25 14.38 7.39
CA GLY A 21 22.35 15.01 6.44
C GLY A 21 22.19 14.29 5.09
N LYS A 22 22.23 12.95 5.12
CA LYS A 22 22.03 12.08 3.95
C LYS A 22 20.60 12.14 3.43
N VAL A 23 19.58 11.90 4.29
CA VAL A 23 18.17 12.39 4.27
C VAL A 23 17.29 11.87 5.41
N LEU A 24 16.17 12.59 5.64
CA LEU A 24 14.91 12.07 6.18
C LEU A 24 13.68 12.63 5.43
N SER A 25 12.95 11.78 4.69
CA SER A 25 11.50 11.52 4.86
C SER A 25 10.88 10.76 3.68
N LEU A 26 10.66 9.45 3.87
CA LEU A 26 9.51 8.75 3.30
C LEU A 26 8.83 7.80 4.31
N PHE A 27 8.28 8.35 5.39
CA PHE A 27 7.13 7.73 6.08
C PHE A 27 5.90 8.65 6.18
N MET A 28 6.01 9.91 5.75
CA MET A 28 4.97 10.95 5.95
C MET A 28 4.39 11.55 4.65
N ARG A 29 4.65 10.98 3.47
CA ARG A 29 3.95 11.38 2.23
C ARG A 29 2.67 10.59 1.95
N VAL A 30 2.37 9.57 2.77
CA VAL A 30 1.10 8.83 2.79
C VAL A 30 0.09 9.42 3.80
N PHE A 31 0.51 10.37 4.65
CA PHE A 31 -0.37 11.02 5.62
C PHE A 31 -0.25 12.54 5.55
N GLY A 32 -1.21 13.18 4.90
CA GLY A 32 -1.32 14.64 4.88
C GLY A 32 -1.77 15.24 6.22
N SER A 33 -1.11 16.35 6.56
CA SER A 33 -1.47 17.49 7.42
C SER A 33 -1.75 17.25 8.91
N ALA A 34 -0.82 17.64 9.81
CA ALA A 34 -0.73 19.00 10.38
C ALA A 34 0.32 19.04 11.53
N GLU A 35 0.95 20.19 11.71
CA GLU A 35 2.07 20.51 12.60
C GLU A 35 1.73 20.57 14.11
N GLN A 36 2.81 20.59 14.93
CA GLN A 36 2.94 21.00 16.34
C GLN A 36 2.44 20.00 17.40
N GLN A 37 3.17 19.60 18.45
CA GLN A 37 4.42 20.03 19.11
C GLN A 37 5.05 18.80 19.78
N ILE A 38 6.35 18.53 19.57
CA ILE A 38 7.20 17.91 20.59
C ILE A 38 8.53 18.66 20.58
N SER A 39 8.71 19.51 21.59
CA SER A 39 10.01 20.03 21.98
C SER A 39 10.51 19.16 23.13
N THR A 40 11.57 18.40 22.88
CA THR A 40 12.78 18.40 23.73
C THR A 40 13.89 17.57 23.06
N ALA A 41 15.08 18.22 22.95
CA ALA A 41 16.41 17.68 22.70
C ALA A 41 16.88 17.40 21.25
N VAL A 42 17.55 18.43 20.69
CA VAL A 42 18.81 18.43 19.91
C VAL A 42 18.78 18.10 18.40
N GLY A 43 18.96 19.18 17.60
CA GLY A 43 19.95 19.21 16.50
C GLY A 43 19.41 19.25 15.07
N CYS A 44 19.56 20.38 14.37
CA CYS A 44 19.26 20.54 12.94
C CYS A 44 19.90 19.43 12.06
N LEU A 45 19.08 18.69 11.33
CA LEU A 45 19.51 17.86 10.20
C LEU A 45 19.10 18.54 8.88
N SER A 46 20.03 18.63 7.95
CA SER A 46 19.88 19.20 6.61
C SER A 46 19.79 18.07 5.58
N CYS A 47 18.86 18.12 4.61
CA CYS A 47 18.43 16.95 3.82
C CYS A 47 18.87 17.01 2.34
N LEU A 48 19.93 16.28 1.93
CA LEU A 48 20.51 16.36 0.58
C LEU A 48 19.60 15.81 -0.55
N LEU A 49 18.99 14.64 -0.39
CA LEU A 49 18.03 14.06 -1.37
C LEU A 49 16.78 14.92 -1.51
N LEU A 50 16.15 15.38 -0.43
CA LEU A 50 14.93 16.22 -0.52
C LEU A 50 15.23 17.55 -1.20
N GLN A 51 16.40 18.14 -0.92
CA GLN A 51 16.80 19.36 -1.61
C GLN A 51 17.04 19.10 -3.11
N PHE A 52 17.59 17.92 -3.44
CA PHE A 52 17.78 17.52 -4.83
C PHE A 52 16.47 17.13 -5.54
N THR A 53 15.54 16.41 -4.93
CA THR A 53 14.31 15.90 -5.59
C THR A 53 13.15 16.89 -5.54
N ASP A 54 12.96 17.58 -4.41
CA ASP A 54 11.76 18.40 -4.12
C ASP A 54 12.04 19.89 -3.95
N LYS A 55 13.32 20.31 -3.92
CA LYS A 55 13.76 21.70 -3.64
C LYS A 55 13.21 22.26 -2.32
N ARG A 56 13.04 21.42 -1.29
CA ARG A 56 12.47 21.80 0.01
C ARG A 56 13.43 21.46 1.15
N PHE A 57 13.63 22.42 2.06
CA PHE A 57 14.35 22.25 3.32
C PHE A 57 13.35 22.11 4.47
N GLN A 58 13.64 21.22 5.42
CA GLN A 58 12.85 21.04 6.64
C GLN A 58 13.81 21.04 7.85
N SER A 59 13.40 21.68 8.95
CA SER A 59 14.27 21.94 10.10
C SER A 59 14.18 20.91 11.22
N VAL A 60 13.17 20.04 11.18
CA VAL A 60 12.89 19.00 12.20
C VAL A 60 12.69 17.65 11.50
N HIS A 61 13.48 16.66 11.92
CA HIS A 61 13.61 15.36 11.27
C HIS A 61 13.82 14.24 12.32
N ASP A 62 13.02 13.17 12.27
CA ASP A 62 13.24 11.87 12.92
C ASP A 62 14.47 11.11 12.36
N LEU A 63 14.85 9.97 12.96
CA LEU A 63 15.98 9.14 12.50
C LEU A 63 15.56 8.21 11.34
N THR A 64 16.42 8.06 10.32
CA THR A 64 16.19 7.13 9.19
C THR A 64 16.29 5.68 9.67
N ILE A 65 15.20 4.92 9.53
CA ILE A 65 15.14 3.48 9.78
C ILE A 65 15.05 2.78 8.42
N GLY A 66 16.10 2.08 8.01
CA GLY A 66 16.16 1.36 6.72
C GLY A 66 16.81 2.16 5.58
N VAL A 67 16.23 2.09 4.38
CA VAL A 67 16.73 2.74 3.15
C VAL A 67 15.58 3.48 2.45
N GLU A 68 15.85 4.68 1.93
CA GLU A 68 14.89 5.55 1.26
C GLU A 68 15.22 5.69 -0.24
N PHE A 69 14.19 5.71 -1.11
CA PHE A 69 14.35 5.78 -2.57
C PHE A 69 13.88 7.12 -3.13
N GLY A 70 14.72 7.77 -3.94
CA GLY A 70 14.40 8.95 -4.73
C GLY A 70 14.74 8.76 -6.21
N ALA A 71 13.99 9.40 -7.10
CA ALA A 71 14.31 9.40 -8.52
C ALA A 71 14.22 10.82 -9.11
N ARG A 72 15.23 11.21 -9.90
CA ARG A 72 15.25 12.50 -10.60
C ARG A 72 15.86 12.35 -11.98
N PHE A 73 15.29 13.06 -12.96
CA PHE A 73 15.88 13.17 -14.29
C PHE A 73 16.90 14.29 -14.32
N VAL A 74 18.07 14.00 -14.87
CA VAL A 74 19.15 14.97 -15.09
C VAL A 74 19.53 14.94 -16.56
N ASN A 75 19.69 16.11 -17.15
CA ASN A 75 20.22 16.24 -18.51
C ASN A 75 21.73 16.40 -18.41
N VAL A 76 22.47 15.46 -18.98
CA VAL A 76 23.93 15.51 -19.05
C VAL A 76 24.28 15.52 -20.54
N GLU A 77 24.79 16.65 -21.03
CA GLU A 77 24.96 16.92 -22.46
C GLU A 77 23.62 16.78 -23.23
N ASP A 78 23.57 15.94 -24.27
CA ASP A 78 22.40 15.68 -25.12
C ASP A 78 21.58 14.45 -24.68
N LYS A 79 21.93 13.83 -23.54
CA LYS A 79 21.24 12.63 -23.04
C LYS A 79 20.48 12.90 -21.76
N ARG A 80 19.31 12.29 -21.67
CA ARG A 80 18.46 12.36 -20.48
C ARG A 80 18.65 11.13 -19.62
N ILE A 81 19.26 11.33 -18.46
CA ILE A 81 19.60 10.26 -17.52
C ILE A 81 18.59 10.27 -16.37
N LYS A 82 18.03 9.10 -16.04
CA LYS A 82 17.21 8.90 -14.85
C LYS A 82 18.11 8.41 -13.69
N LEU A 83 18.33 9.26 -12.70
CA LEU A 83 19.04 8.89 -11.48
C LEU A 83 18.07 8.21 -10.51
N GLN A 84 18.43 7.01 -10.05
CA GLN A 84 17.78 6.29 -8.96
C GLN A 84 18.68 6.35 -7.74
N ILE A 85 18.27 7.06 -6.70
CA ILE A 85 19.10 7.38 -5.55
C ILE A 85 18.57 6.62 -4.34
N TRP A 86 19.46 5.88 -3.69
CA TRP A 86 19.18 5.08 -2.50
C TRP A 86 19.89 5.73 -1.30
N ASP A 87 19.13 6.31 -0.37
CA ASP A 87 19.66 6.88 0.87
C ASP A 87 19.63 5.86 2.00
N THR A 88 20.74 5.69 2.72
CA THR A 88 20.92 4.60 3.68
C THR A 88 21.00 5.09 5.13
N ALA A 89 20.48 4.28 6.06
CA ALA A 89 20.60 4.55 7.49
C ALA A 89 22.09 4.59 7.92
N GLY A 90 22.44 5.62 8.70
CA GLY A 90 23.81 5.84 9.18
C GLY A 90 24.11 5.29 10.58
N GLN A 91 23.21 4.49 11.16
CA GLN A 91 23.47 3.82 12.43
C GLN A 91 24.13 2.47 12.20
N GLU A 92 25.09 2.14 13.06
CA GLU A 92 25.88 0.92 12.95
C GLU A 92 25.02 -0.36 13.00
N SER A 93 23.93 -0.34 13.78
CA SER A 93 22.96 -1.44 13.90
C SER A 93 22.24 -1.80 12.59
N PHE A 94 22.28 -0.92 11.58
CA PHE A 94 21.66 -1.15 10.26
C PHE A 94 22.69 -1.37 9.14
N ARG A 95 23.99 -1.49 9.45
CA ARG A 95 25.03 -1.73 8.42
C ARG A 95 24.83 -3.01 7.61
N SER A 96 24.28 -4.06 8.22
CA SER A 96 23.94 -5.31 7.52
C SER A 96 22.91 -5.11 6.41
N ILE A 97 22.01 -4.13 6.58
CA ILE A 97 20.98 -3.76 5.61
C ILE A 97 21.62 -2.96 4.47
N THR A 98 22.51 -2.00 4.78
CA THR A 98 23.23 -1.17 3.80
C THR A 98 24.04 -1.99 2.79
N ARG A 99 24.60 -3.13 3.22
CA ARG A 99 25.47 -3.98 2.38
C ARG A 99 24.81 -4.48 1.10
N ASN A 100 23.52 -4.78 1.13
CA ASN A 100 22.84 -5.32 -0.04
C ASN A 100 22.58 -4.24 -1.11
N TYR A 101 22.61 -2.95 -0.75
CA TYR A 101 22.37 -1.85 -1.68
C TYR A 101 23.61 -1.42 -2.47
N TYR A 102 24.81 -1.81 -2.01
CA TYR A 102 26.06 -1.58 -2.76
C TYR A 102 26.08 -2.33 -4.10
N ARG A 103 25.35 -3.45 -4.21
CA ARG A 103 25.24 -4.23 -5.44
C ARG A 103 24.52 -3.44 -6.54
N GLY A 104 25.17 -3.31 -7.68
CA GLY A 104 24.68 -2.55 -8.83
C GLY A 104 24.67 -1.03 -8.63
N ALA A 105 25.29 -0.47 -7.59
CA ALA A 105 25.44 0.97 -7.45
C ALA A 105 26.64 1.45 -8.28
N VAL A 106 26.41 2.38 -9.21
CA VAL A 106 27.43 2.91 -10.13
C VAL A 106 28.00 4.22 -9.63
N GLY A 107 27.22 4.97 -8.85
CA GLY A 107 27.65 6.15 -8.12
C GLY A 107 27.45 5.98 -6.62
N ALA A 108 28.41 6.41 -5.81
CA ALA A 108 28.32 6.39 -4.36
C ALA A 108 28.74 7.74 -3.77
N LEU A 109 27.89 8.31 -2.90
CA LEU A 109 28.12 9.57 -2.23
C LEU A 109 28.39 9.29 -0.74
N LEU A 110 29.61 9.58 -0.30
CA LEU A 110 30.03 9.48 1.10
C LEU A 110 29.86 10.84 1.76
N VAL A 111 29.00 10.93 2.77
CA VAL A 111 28.64 12.20 3.39
C VAL A 111 29.14 12.25 4.83
N TYR A 112 29.84 13.33 5.19
CA TYR A 112 30.19 13.66 6.56
C TYR A 112 29.70 15.08 6.92
N ASP A 113 29.67 15.38 8.21
CA ASP A 113 29.29 16.69 8.75
C ASP A 113 30.55 17.50 9.05
N ILE A 114 30.73 18.66 8.41
CA ILE A 114 31.94 19.48 8.62
C ILE A 114 32.10 20.00 10.06
N THR A 115 31.01 20.00 10.83
CA THR A 115 31.01 20.43 12.25
C THR A 115 31.32 19.30 13.22
N ARG A 116 31.35 18.03 12.76
CA ARG A 116 31.57 16.84 13.60
C ARG A 116 32.70 15.98 13.07
N ARG A 117 33.88 16.11 13.68
CA ARG A 117 35.11 15.40 13.29
C ARG A 117 34.97 13.87 13.35
N GLU A 118 34.25 13.33 14.33
CA GLU A 118 33.98 11.88 14.44
C GLU A 118 33.40 11.28 13.14
N THR A 119 32.50 12.02 12.48
CA THR A 119 31.86 11.55 11.24
C THR A 119 32.82 11.52 10.05
N PHE A 120 33.92 12.28 10.12
CA PHE A 120 35.00 12.25 9.13
C PHE A 120 35.94 11.06 9.37
N GLU A 121 36.23 10.73 10.63
CA GLU A 121 37.07 9.58 10.98
C GLU A 121 36.43 8.25 10.56
N HIS A 122 35.09 8.14 10.65
CA HIS A 122 34.34 6.96 10.20
C HIS A 122 34.25 6.79 8.67
N LEU A 123 34.64 7.80 7.87
CA LEU A 123 34.58 7.71 6.40
C LEU A 123 35.40 6.56 5.84
N LEU A 124 36.55 6.26 6.43
CA LEU A 124 37.40 5.14 5.99
C LEU A 124 36.66 3.82 6.06
N MET A 125 35.95 3.58 7.17
CA MET A 125 35.17 2.37 7.35
C MET A 125 34.03 2.28 6.32
N TRP A 126 33.30 3.38 6.08
CA TRP A 126 32.24 3.42 5.06
C TRP A 126 32.77 3.20 3.65
N LEU A 127 33.95 3.74 3.34
CA LEU A 127 34.59 3.57 2.04
C LEU A 127 35.02 2.12 1.80
N GLU A 128 35.68 1.50 2.79
CA GLU A 128 36.12 0.10 2.67
C GLU A 128 34.93 -0.87 2.59
N ASP A 129 33.87 -0.65 3.40
CA ASP A 129 32.65 -1.47 3.34
C ASP A 129 31.94 -1.33 1.98
N ALA A 130 31.89 -0.11 1.42
CA ALA A 130 31.34 0.11 0.08
C ALA A 130 32.19 -0.56 -1.02
N ARG A 131 33.53 -0.45 -0.95
CA ARG A 131 34.44 -1.06 -1.94
C ARG A 131 34.40 -2.58 -1.93
N GLN A 132 34.20 -3.20 -0.78
CA GLN A 132 34.11 -4.66 -0.66
C GLN A 132 32.85 -5.25 -1.31
N HIS A 133 31.77 -4.46 -1.40
CA HIS A 133 30.44 -4.95 -1.79
C HIS A 133 29.89 -4.33 -3.09
N SER A 134 30.58 -3.35 -3.67
CA SER A 134 30.20 -2.74 -4.95
C SER A 134 31.08 -3.24 -6.09
N THR A 135 30.63 -3.00 -7.32
CA THR A 135 31.39 -3.32 -8.53
C THR A 135 32.67 -2.49 -8.61
N SER A 136 33.76 -3.06 -9.15
CA SER A 136 35.07 -2.39 -9.26
C SER A 136 35.07 -1.07 -10.06
N LYS A 137 33.97 -0.72 -10.72
CA LYS A 137 33.80 0.45 -11.60
C LYS A 137 32.95 1.58 -10.98
N THR A 138 32.56 1.47 -9.71
CA THR A 138 31.75 2.48 -9.02
C THR A 138 32.51 3.80 -8.85
N THR A 139 31.88 4.93 -9.21
CA THR A 139 32.40 6.27 -8.96
C THR A 139 32.03 6.74 -7.57
N TYR A 140 33.02 7.12 -6.76
CA TYR A 140 32.80 7.61 -5.40
C TYR A 140 33.05 9.12 -5.30
N MET A 141 32.19 9.79 -4.56
CA MET A 141 32.31 11.21 -4.24
C MET A 141 32.17 11.44 -2.74
N LEU A 142 33.14 12.14 -2.16
CA LEU A 142 33.12 12.63 -0.81
C LEU A 142 32.40 13.98 -0.73
N ILE A 143 31.46 14.09 0.20
CA ILE A 143 30.65 15.27 0.47
C ILE A 143 30.85 15.74 1.90
N GLY A 144 31.38 16.95 2.07
CA GLY A 144 31.32 17.69 3.33
C GLY A 144 30.03 18.48 3.42
N ASN A 145 29.04 18.01 4.17
CA ASN A 145 27.74 18.68 4.30
C ASN A 145 27.75 19.71 5.44
N LYS A 146 26.78 20.63 5.42
CA LYS A 146 26.59 21.74 6.37
C LYS A 146 27.65 22.85 6.26
N CYS A 147 28.15 23.12 5.04
CA CYS A 147 29.10 24.22 4.81
C CYS A 147 28.53 25.62 5.14
N ASP A 148 27.22 25.75 5.36
CA ASP A 148 26.62 26.97 5.92
C ASP A 148 27.03 27.26 7.38
N LEU A 149 27.61 26.29 8.09
CA LEU A 149 28.05 26.40 9.48
C LEU A 149 29.57 26.60 9.61
N GLU A 150 30.15 27.46 8.78
CA GLU A 150 31.59 27.75 8.74
C GLU A 150 32.19 28.09 10.12
N GLY A 151 31.47 28.87 10.94
CA GLY A 151 31.90 29.25 12.28
C GLY A 151 31.97 28.10 13.31
N LYS A 152 31.52 26.89 12.96
CA LYS A 152 31.59 25.67 13.79
C LYS A 152 32.37 24.54 13.11
N ARG A 153 33.18 24.87 12.10
CA ARG A 153 33.95 23.90 11.33
C ARG A 153 34.96 23.17 12.22
N ALA A 154 34.94 21.84 12.15
CA ALA A 154 35.87 20.94 12.84
C ALA A 154 36.84 20.22 11.87
N VAL A 155 36.53 20.24 10.56
CA VAL A 155 37.33 19.64 9.47
C VAL A 155 37.58 20.69 8.40
N SER A 156 38.85 20.96 8.08
CA SER A 156 39.21 21.97 7.08
C SER A 156 38.90 21.49 5.66
N TYR A 157 38.71 22.43 4.72
CA TYR A 157 38.48 22.10 3.32
C TYR A 157 39.66 21.32 2.74
N GLU A 158 40.89 21.73 3.07
CA GLU A 158 42.13 21.11 2.62
C GLU A 158 42.29 19.68 3.16
N GLU A 159 41.84 19.42 4.39
CA GLU A 159 41.84 18.08 4.99
C GLU A 159 40.90 17.14 4.24
N GLY A 160 39.67 17.60 3.96
CA GLY A 160 38.69 16.84 3.15
C GLY A 160 39.16 16.60 1.71
N GLU A 161 39.75 17.62 1.08
CA GLU A 161 40.27 17.52 -0.28
C GLU A 161 41.48 16.58 -0.37
N SER A 162 42.41 16.67 0.59
CA SER A 162 43.57 15.78 0.66
C SER A 162 43.15 14.32 0.85
N PHE A 163 42.17 14.06 1.73
CA PHE A 163 41.62 12.73 1.92
C PHE A 163 41.00 12.15 0.65
N ALA A 164 40.18 12.94 -0.06
CA ALA A 164 39.59 12.53 -1.31
C ALA A 164 40.65 12.25 -2.39
N ARG A 165 41.67 13.12 -2.51
CA ARG A 165 42.77 12.97 -3.47
C ARG A 165 43.60 11.71 -3.22
N GLN A 166 43.93 11.43 -1.96
CA GLN A 166 44.68 10.22 -1.58
C GLN A 166 43.92 8.93 -1.90
N ARG A 167 42.58 8.97 -1.85
CA ARG A 167 41.71 7.80 -2.05
C ARG A 167 41.08 7.72 -3.44
N GLY A 168 41.35 8.68 -4.33
CA GLY A 168 40.82 8.73 -5.69
C GLY A 168 39.31 9.02 -5.75
N LEU A 169 38.80 9.85 -4.83
CA LEU A 169 37.40 10.25 -4.75
C LEU A 169 37.23 11.68 -5.29
N PHE A 170 36.06 11.99 -5.85
CA PHE A 170 35.69 13.40 -6.05
C PHE A 170 35.40 14.06 -4.70
N PHE A 171 35.64 15.37 -4.57
CA PHE A 171 35.33 16.12 -3.35
C PHE A 171 34.47 17.34 -3.67
N MET A 172 33.50 17.63 -2.80
CA MET A 172 32.71 18.85 -2.82
C MET A 172 32.09 19.13 -1.46
N GLU A 173 32.07 20.39 -1.04
CA GLU A 173 31.29 20.81 0.12
C GLU A 173 29.90 21.27 -0.31
N THR A 174 28.89 20.83 0.42
CA THR A 174 27.48 21.10 0.12
C THR A 174 26.76 21.63 1.34
N SER A 175 25.69 22.40 1.10
CA SER A 175 24.73 22.73 2.14
C SER A 175 23.33 22.41 1.64
N ALA A 176 22.72 21.39 2.24
CA ALA A 176 21.31 21.11 2.01
C ALA A 176 20.38 22.23 2.53
N LYS A 177 20.84 23.12 3.42
CA LYS A 177 20.05 24.26 3.90
C LYS A 177 19.98 25.40 2.88
N THR A 178 21.11 25.75 2.28
CA THR A 178 21.19 26.84 1.30
C THR A 178 21.08 26.34 -0.15
N SER A 179 21.02 25.03 -0.35
CA SER A 179 21.12 24.36 -1.67
C SER A 179 22.47 24.51 -2.36
N ALA A 180 23.49 25.02 -1.67
CA ALA A 180 24.81 25.21 -2.25
C ALA A 180 25.41 23.86 -2.68
N ASN A 181 25.83 23.78 -3.94
CA ASN A 181 26.56 22.67 -4.55
C ASN A 181 25.86 21.29 -4.54
N VAL A 182 24.60 21.20 -4.10
CA VAL A 182 23.87 19.92 -4.04
C VAL A 182 23.62 19.37 -5.44
N GLU A 183 23.06 20.18 -6.34
CA GLU A 183 22.77 19.76 -7.72
C GLU A 183 24.05 19.45 -8.51
N GLU A 184 25.09 20.26 -8.32
CA GLU A 184 26.38 20.07 -8.97
C GLU A 184 27.05 18.74 -8.60
N ALA A 185 26.95 18.33 -7.33
CA ALA A 185 27.49 17.05 -6.86
C ALA A 185 26.90 15.85 -7.61
N PHE A 186 25.56 15.78 -7.71
CA PHE A 186 24.88 14.68 -8.41
C PHE A 186 25.15 14.69 -9.93
N VAL A 187 25.18 15.88 -10.54
CA VAL A 187 25.45 16.05 -11.98
C VAL A 187 26.89 15.67 -12.31
N LYS A 188 27.86 16.01 -11.45
CA LYS A 188 29.29 15.71 -11.67
C LYS A 188 29.57 14.21 -11.71
N ILE A 189 28.98 13.45 -10.78
CA ILE A 189 29.05 11.97 -10.80
C ILE A 189 28.37 11.43 -12.06
N ALA A 190 27.24 12.02 -12.47
CA ALA A 190 26.49 11.53 -13.64
C ALA A 190 27.28 11.72 -14.93
N ARG A 191 28.02 12.83 -15.03
CA ARG A 191 28.94 13.10 -16.14
C ARG A 191 30.10 12.11 -16.19
N ASP A 192 30.77 11.85 -15.07
CA ASP A 192 31.87 10.87 -15.01
C ASP A 192 31.41 9.46 -15.40
N ILE A 193 30.25 9.01 -14.90
CA ILE A 193 29.68 7.71 -15.27
C ILE A 193 29.34 7.69 -16.77
N HIS A 194 28.76 8.77 -17.30
CA HIS A 194 28.47 8.87 -18.72
C HIS A 194 29.74 8.82 -19.59
N ASP A 195 30.83 9.46 -19.17
CA ASP A 195 32.10 9.42 -19.88
C ASP A 195 32.73 8.01 -19.83
N LYS A 196 32.60 7.30 -18.70
CA LYS A 196 33.00 5.88 -18.58
C LYS A 196 32.18 4.94 -19.46
N ILE A 197 30.89 5.23 -19.68
CA ILE A 197 30.05 4.52 -20.64
C ILE A 197 30.54 4.79 -22.08
N LYS A 198 30.80 6.06 -22.43
CA LYS A 198 31.32 6.44 -23.76
C LYS A 198 32.68 5.81 -24.06
N ALA A 199 33.55 5.72 -23.06
CA ALA A 199 34.87 5.11 -23.18
C ALA A 199 34.83 3.57 -23.26
N GLY A 200 33.64 2.94 -23.16
CA GLY A 200 33.49 1.48 -23.17
C GLY A 200 34.02 0.78 -21.92
N ILE A 201 34.37 1.54 -20.87
CA ILE A 201 34.85 0.99 -19.59
C ILE A 201 33.69 0.33 -18.86
N ILE A 202 32.49 0.93 -18.91
CA ILE A 202 31.26 0.34 -18.39
C ILE A 202 30.45 -0.20 -19.57
N ASP A 203 30.32 -1.53 -19.64
CA ASP A 203 29.46 -2.19 -20.63
C ASP A 203 28.00 -2.07 -20.19
N VAL A 204 27.20 -1.45 -21.05
CA VAL A 204 25.78 -1.15 -20.80
C VAL A 204 24.87 -2.35 -21.11
N ASN A 205 25.41 -3.41 -21.72
CA ASN A 205 24.68 -4.65 -21.99
C ASN A 205 24.80 -5.67 -20.84
N ASN A 206 25.67 -5.41 -19.87
CA ASN A 206 25.81 -6.25 -18.68
C ASN A 206 25.04 -5.62 -17.52
N GLU A 207 23.83 -6.12 -17.23
CA GLU A 207 22.93 -5.59 -16.19
C GLU A 207 23.54 -5.64 -14.77
N ALA A 208 24.57 -6.47 -14.54
CA ALA A 208 25.31 -6.51 -13.27
C ALA A 208 26.05 -5.19 -12.95
N ASN A 209 26.22 -4.30 -13.93
CA ASN A 209 26.87 -3.00 -13.78
C ASN A 209 25.90 -1.88 -13.35
N GLY A 210 24.60 -2.14 -13.10
CA GLY A 210 23.69 -1.13 -12.52
C GLY A 210 23.24 -0.01 -13.45
N ILE A 211 23.40 -0.19 -14.78
CA ILE A 211 22.97 0.76 -15.82
C ILE A 211 21.96 0.06 -16.74
N LYS A 212 20.76 0.63 -16.90
CA LYS A 212 19.76 0.11 -17.87
C LYS A 212 19.59 1.09 -19.05
N VAL A 213 19.71 0.58 -20.28
CA VAL A 213 19.49 1.36 -21.51
C VAL A 213 17.99 1.56 -21.74
N GLY A 214 17.55 2.80 -21.88
CA GLY A 214 16.16 3.14 -22.20
C GLY A 214 15.85 2.88 -23.67
N GLY A 215 15.40 1.67 -23.99
CA GLY A 215 14.97 1.27 -25.34
C GLY A 215 13.44 1.31 -25.53
N LEU A 216 13.03 1.74 -26.73
CA LEU A 216 11.66 1.80 -27.25
C LEU A 216 10.79 0.60 -26.83
N ILE A 217 9.70 0.86 -26.10
CA ILE A 217 8.57 -0.07 -26.07
C ILE A 217 7.97 -0.06 -27.48
N LYS A 218 8.28 -1.06 -28.30
CA LYS A 218 7.46 -1.33 -29.49
C LYS A 218 6.06 -1.72 -28.97
N PRO A 219 4.99 -1.00 -29.35
CA PRO A 219 3.65 -1.46 -29.03
C PRO A 219 3.45 -2.83 -29.69
N PRO A 220 2.82 -3.81 -29.02
CA PRO A 220 2.40 -5.02 -29.70
C PRO A 220 1.45 -4.60 -30.83
N ASN A 221 1.77 -5.09 -32.04
CA ASN A 221 1.11 -4.82 -33.32
C ASN A 221 -0.28 -4.17 -33.20
N ALA A 222 -0.39 -2.92 -33.64
CA ALA A 222 -1.68 -2.30 -33.92
C ALA A 222 -2.43 -3.18 -34.92
N VAL A 223 -3.44 -3.88 -34.44
CA VAL A 223 -4.43 -4.55 -35.29
C VAL A 223 -5.11 -3.43 -36.07
N ASN A 224 -4.88 -3.38 -37.38
CA ASN A 224 -5.65 -2.53 -38.29
C ASN A 224 -7.12 -2.92 -38.17
N LEU A 225 -7.90 -2.06 -37.51
CA LEU A 225 -9.35 -2.22 -37.38
C LEU A 225 -10.02 -1.82 -38.69
N ASN A 226 -10.37 -2.83 -39.50
CA ASN A 226 -11.25 -2.65 -40.64
C ASN A 226 -12.71 -2.59 -40.12
N PRO A 227 -13.54 -1.60 -40.48
CA PRO A 227 -14.84 -1.35 -39.80
C PRO A 227 -15.97 -2.37 -40.08
N ASN A 228 -15.73 -3.45 -40.82
CA ASN A 228 -16.81 -4.27 -41.40
C ASN A 228 -17.00 -5.68 -40.83
N ASN A 229 -16.41 -6.03 -39.68
CA ASN A 229 -16.64 -7.34 -39.04
C ASN A 229 -17.34 -7.23 -37.69
N SER A 230 -18.65 -7.04 -37.72
CA SER A 230 -19.56 -7.12 -36.56
C SER A 230 -19.77 -8.55 -36.02
N GLY A 231 -19.13 -9.57 -36.61
CA GLY A 231 -19.19 -10.97 -36.18
C GLY A 231 -18.17 -11.38 -35.10
N ASP A 232 -17.09 -10.61 -34.91
CA ASP A 232 -15.92 -11.07 -34.14
C ASP A 232 -16.07 -10.89 -32.61
N ARG A 233 -17.05 -10.07 -32.20
CA ARG A 233 -17.35 -9.83 -30.77
C ARG A 233 -17.92 -11.07 -30.07
N PHE A 234 -18.55 -11.97 -30.81
CA PHE A 234 -19.07 -13.25 -30.31
C PHE A 234 -18.03 -14.39 -30.32
N GLN A 235 -16.95 -14.27 -31.11
CA GLN A 235 -15.86 -15.23 -31.12
C GLN A 235 -14.79 -14.92 -30.06
N GLN A 236 -14.49 -13.65 -29.79
CA GLN A 236 -13.65 -13.28 -28.63
C GLN A 236 -14.27 -13.68 -27.28
N LEU A 237 -15.62 -13.64 -27.16
CA LEU A 237 -16.35 -14.19 -26.01
C LEU A 237 -16.32 -15.74 -25.95
N LYS A 238 -16.04 -16.43 -27.05
CA LYS A 238 -15.83 -17.89 -27.07
C LYS A 238 -14.38 -18.27 -26.76
N GLN A 239 -13.41 -17.46 -27.17
CA GLN A 239 -11.99 -17.69 -26.90
C GLN A 239 -11.61 -17.34 -25.44
N TYR A 240 -12.30 -16.38 -24.81
CA TYR A 240 -12.22 -16.16 -23.35
C TYR A 240 -12.93 -17.28 -22.54
N LYS A 241 -13.81 -18.06 -23.18
CA LYS A 241 -14.45 -19.24 -22.59
C LYS A 241 -13.62 -20.52 -22.73
N SER A 242 -12.54 -20.53 -23.51
CA SER A 242 -11.77 -21.76 -23.78
C SER A 242 -10.52 -21.94 -22.92
N ASN A 243 -10.06 -20.93 -22.18
CA ASN A 243 -8.84 -21.02 -21.35
C ASN A 243 -9.07 -21.06 -19.83
N SER A 244 -10.31 -21.34 -19.37
CA SER A 244 -10.59 -21.62 -17.96
C SER A 244 -11.29 -22.98 -17.84
N GLN A 245 -10.50 -24.05 -17.84
CA GLN A 245 -10.96 -25.41 -17.50
C GLN A 245 -11.26 -25.56 -16.00
N LEU A 246 -12.14 -24.72 -15.48
CA LEU A 246 -13.00 -25.06 -14.36
C LEU A 246 -14.41 -24.75 -14.86
N ARG A 247 -15.05 -25.78 -15.43
CA ARG A 247 -16.51 -25.80 -15.56
C ARG A 247 -17.05 -25.58 -14.14
N MET A 248 -17.37 -24.33 -13.82
CA MET A 248 -18.11 -24.03 -12.59
C MET A 248 -19.41 -24.82 -12.70
N SER A 249 -19.56 -25.86 -11.88
CA SER A 249 -20.87 -26.45 -11.67
C SER A 249 -21.83 -25.32 -11.32
N ARG A 250 -23.06 -25.35 -11.85
CA ARG A 250 -24.08 -24.32 -11.58
C ARG A 250 -24.28 -24.06 -10.07
N ASP A 251 -23.91 -25.04 -9.24
CA ASP A 251 -24.08 -25.01 -7.79
C ASP A 251 -22.92 -24.35 -7.02
N LEU A 252 -21.80 -24.02 -7.66
CA LEU A 252 -20.62 -23.50 -6.96
C LEU A 252 -20.89 -22.22 -6.13
N PRO A 253 -21.61 -21.19 -6.64
CA PRO A 253 -21.96 -20.02 -5.83
C PRO A 253 -22.74 -20.39 -4.58
N LYS A 254 -23.65 -21.39 -4.67
CA LYS A 254 -24.43 -21.89 -3.54
C LYS A 254 -23.52 -22.58 -2.52
N THR A 255 -22.64 -23.48 -2.95
CA THR A 255 -21.71 -24.20 -2.06
C THR A 255 -20.75 -23.25 -1.35
N ILE A 256 -20.26 -22.20 -2.03
CA ILE A 256 -19.44 -21.14 -1.41
C ILE A 256 -20.21 -20.47 -0.27
N VAL A 257 -21.44 -20.05 -0.54
CA VAL A 257 -22.30 -19.35 0.43
C VAL A 257 -22.63 -20.25 1.61
N ASP A 258 -23.01 -21.50 1.35
CA ASP A 258 -23.36 -22.48 2.36
C ASP A 258 -22.17 -22.77 3.29
N SER A 259 -20.95 -22.87 2.75
CA SER A 259 -19.73 -23.03 3.55
C SER A 259 -19.50 -21.86 4.50
N CYS A 260 -19.70 -20.61 4.03
CA CYS A 260 -19.60 -19.44 4.89
C CYS A 260 -20.70 -19.39 5.96
N HIS A 261 -21.95 -19.71 5.59
CA HIS A 261 -23.09 -19.70 6.51
C HIS A 261 -22.95 -20.77 7.60
N GLU A 262 -22.58 -21.99 7.23
CA GLU A 262 -22.35 -23.09 8.17
C GLU A 262 -21.25 -22.73 9.16
N GLN A 263 -20.13 -22.21 8.67
CA GLN A 263 -19.02 -21.80 9.53
C GLN A 263 -19.42 -20.64 10.45
N TYR A 264 -20.20 -19.67 9.96
CA TYR A 264 -20.73 -18.59 10.78
C TYR A 264 -21.68 -19.10 11.88
N ARG A 265 -22.57 -20.05 11.57
CA ARG A 265 -23.48 -20.68 12.55
C ARG A 265 -22.72 -21.39 13.68
N LYS A 266 -21.61 -22.06 13.36
CA LYS A 266 -20.75 -22.73 14.36
C LYS A 266 -20.10 -21.74 15.33
N ILE A 267 -19.80 -20.54 14.85
CA ILE A 267 -19.10 -19.51 15.61
C ILE A 267 -20.07 -18.68 16.46
N ILE A 268 -21.19 -18.27 15.88
CA ILE A 268 -22.05 -17.26 16.47
C ILE A 268 -22.96 -17.87 17.55
N LYS A 269 -22.93 -17.27 18.74
CA LYS A 269 -23.87 -17.58 19.84
C LYS A 269 -24.79 -16.39 20.09
N LYS A 270 -25.42 -15.86 19.03
CA LYS A 270 -26.24 -14.64 19.13
C LYS A 270 -27.56 -14.95 19.84
N THR A 271 -27.85 -14.19 20.90
CA THR A 271 -29.12 -14.20 21.65
C THR A 271 -30.00 -12.99 21.36
N LYS A 272 -29.48 -11.95 20.68
CA LYS A 272 -30.19 -10.71 20.35
C LYS A 272 -30.50 -10.62 18.86
N GLU A 273 -31.68 -10.06 18.55
CA GLU A 273 -32.17 -9.73 17.20
C GLU A 273 -31.45 -8.50 16.60
N GLU A 274 -30.16 -8.65 16.28
CA GLU A 274 -29.37 -7.63 15.60
C GLU A 274 -28.93 -8.09 14.20
N TRP A 275 -29.16 -7.25 13.19
CA TRP A 275 -28.73 -7.55 11.82
C TRP A 275 -27.28 -7.15 11.54
N THR A 276 -26.62 -7.88 10.65
CA THR A 276 -25.25 -7.61 10.21
C THR A 276 -25.08 -7.97 8.73
N VAL A 277 -23.94 -7.60 8.15
CA VAL A 277 -23.48 -8.12 6.86
C VAL A 277 -22.40 -9.16 7.15
N LEU A 278 -22.43 -10.27 6.40
CA LEU A 278 -21.44 -11.32 6.45
C LEU A 278 -20.66 -11.33 5.13
N ALA A 279 -19.34 -11.46 5.22
CA ALA A 279 -18.50 -11.74 4.08
C ALA A 279 -17.51 -12.85 4.42
N GLY A 280 -17.08 -13.59 3.40
CA GLY A 280 -16.11 -14.65 3.58
C GLY A 280 -15.30 -14.92 2.32
N ILE A 281 -14.03 -15.29 2.50
CA ILE A 281 -13.19 -15.77 1.42
C ILE A 281 -13.10 -17.29 1.53
N VAL A 282 -13.34 -17.96 0.42
CA VAL A 282 -13.46 -19.41 0.31
C VAL A 282 -12.44 -19.91 -0.71
N ALA A 283 -11.64 -20.90 -0.33
CA ALA A 283 -10.77 -21.61 -1.25
C ALA A 283 -11.55 -22.74 -1.91
N VAL A 284 -11.38 -22.86 -3.22
CA VAL A 284 -11.96 -23.92 -4.04
C VAL A 284 -10.81 -24.59 -4.79
N TRP A 285 -10.82 -25.91 -4.85
CA TRP A 285 -9.83 -26.66 -5.62
C TRP A 285 -10.46 -27.83 -6.36
N ASP A 286 -9.91 -28.17 -7.51
CA ASP A 286 -10.32 -29.34 -8.26
C ASP A 286 -9.80 -30.63 -7.59
N LYS A 287 -10.68 -31.61 -7.38
CA LYS A 287 -10.33 -32.93 -6.81
C LYS A 287 -10.06 -33.99 -7.90
N GLY A 288 -10.22 -33.64 -9.18
CA GLY A 288 -10.29 -34.59 -10.28
C GLY A 288 -11.66 -35.27 -10.37
N GLN A 289 -11.95 -35.90 -11.52
CA GLN A 289 -13.21 -36.61 -11.81
C GLN A 289 -14.48 -35.73 -11.74
N GLY A 290 -14.36 -34.42 -11.99
CA GLY A 290 -15.51 -33.49 -12.05
C GLY A 290 -16.02 -33.00 -10.70
N GLY A 291 -15.35 -33.35 -9.59
CA GLY A 291 -15.65 -32.85 -8.26
C GLY A 291 -14.71 -31.71 -7.83
N TYR A 292 -15.20 -30.83 -6.94
CA TYR A 292 -14.41 -29.76 -6.34
C TYR A 292 -14.46 -29.81 -4.81
N GLY A 293 -13.37 -29.39 -4.17
CA GLY A 293 -13.32 -29.10 -2.74
C GLY A 293 -13.66 -27.65 -2.47
N VAL A 294 -14.31 -27.38 -1.34
CA VAL A 294 -14.64 -26.03 -0.87
C VAL A 294 -14.27 -25.92 0.59
N GLN A 295 -13.61 -24.84 0.95
CA GLN A 295 -13.27 -24.53 2.33
C GLN A 295 -13.40 -23.04 2.60
N CYS A 296 -14.24 -22.67 3.58
CA CYS A 296 -14.22 -21.32 4.13
C CYS A 296 -12.87 -21.04 4.79
N ILE A 297 -12.16 -20.01 4.31
CA ILE A 297 -10.83 -19.62 4.78
C ILE A 297 -10.92 -18.46 5.75
N SER A 298 -11.76 -17.47 5.48
CA SER A 298 -11.95 -16.34 6.38
C SER A 298 -13.40 -15.89 6.39
N LEU A 299 -13.81 -15.31 7.53
CA LEU A 299 -15.11 -14.68 7.72
C LEU A 299 -14.93 -13.33 8.40
N GLY A 300 -15.73 -12.37 7.96
CA GLY A 300 -15.91 -11.08 8.61
C GLY A 300 -17.39 -10.76 8.70
N ALA A 301 -17.86 -10.29 9.85
CA ALA A 301 -19.20 -9.75 9.98
C ALA A 301 -19.17 -8.39 10.65
N GLY A 302 -19.76 -7.38 10.02
CA GLY A 302 -19.76 -6.02 10.56
C GLY A 302 -20.20 -4.94 9.57
N LEU A 303 -20.48 -3.76 10.12
CA LEU A 303 -21.16 -2.65 9.44
C LEU A 303 -20.52 -1.28 9.69
N LYS A 304 -19.54 -1.21 10.58
CA LYS A 304 -19.10 0.05 11.20
C LYS A 304 -17.69 0.41 10.79
N CYS A 305 -17.44 1.72 10.71
CA CYS A 305 -16.13 2.31 10.53
C CYS A 305 -15.93 3.36 11.63
N LEU A 306 -14.74 3.43 12.20
CA LEU A 306 -14.41 4.38 13.25
C LEU A 306 -14.37 5.82 12.72
N PRO A 307 -14.80 6.82 13.50
CA PRO A 307 -14.61 8.23 13.17
C PRO A 307 -13.14 8.65 13.29
N GLN A 308 -12.80 9.81 12.74
CA GLN A 308 -11.42 10.32 12.69
C GLN A 308 -10.82 10.48 14.09
N SER A 309 -11.60 11.00 15.05
CA SER A 309 -11.22 11.13 16.46
C SER A 309 -10.83 9.82 17.15
N LYS A 310 -11.21 8.66 16.61
CA LYS A 310 -10.94 7.33 17.19
C LYS A 310 -9.86 6.54 16.45
N LEU A 311 -9.18 7.14 15.47
CA LEU A 311 -8.07 6.49 14.78
C LEU A 311 -6.89 6.27 15.74
N SER A 312 -6.17 5.17 15.53
CA SER A 312 -4.99 4.83 16.33
C SER A 312 -3.72 5.19 15.57
N TYR A 313 -2.86 6.00 16.18
CA TYR A 313 -1.52 6.30 15.66
C TYR A 313 -0.59 5.08 15.65
N ASN A 314 -0.77 4.16 16.60
CA ASN A 314 0.05 2.96 16.75
C ASN A 314 -0.48 1.75 15.94
N GLY A 315 -1.57 1.92 15.17
CA GLY A 315 -2.13 0.84 14.35
C GLY A 315 -2.77 -0.30 15.16
N GLU A 316 -3.19 -0.04 16.39
CA GLU A 316 -3.75 -1.04 17.33
C GLU A 316 -5.25 -1.29 17.10
N LEU A 317 -5.94 -0.38 16.41
CA LEU A 317 -7.38 -0.44 16.17
C LEU A 317 -7.69 -0.80 14.72
N VAL A 318 -8.81 -1.50 14.52
CA VAL A 318 -9.37 -1.67 13.18
C VAL A 318 -10.26 -0.48 12.85
N HIS A 319 -9.80 0.30 11.86
CA HIS A 319 -10.47 1.51 11.43
C HIS A 319 -11.75 1.21 10.63
N ASP A 320 -11.72 0.17 9.80
CA ASP A 320 -12.87 -0.25 8.99
C ASP A 320 -13.24 -1.69 9.31
N SER A 321 -14.42 -1.86 9.90
CA SER A 321 -14.99 -3.12 10.34
C SER A 321 -16.21 -3.53 9.50
N HIS A 322 -16.31 -3.08 8.25
CA HIS A 322 -17.23 -3.71 7.29
C HIS A 322 -16.80 -5.15 7.01
N ALA A 323 -17.79 -6.01 6.78
CA ALA A 323 -17.64 -7.46 6.66
C ALA A 323 -16.56 -7.87 5.65
N GLU A 324 -16.61 -7.34 4.43
CA GLU A 324 -15.70 -7.63 3.33
C GLU A 324 -14.25 -7.21 3.64
N ILE A 325 -14.08 -6.12 4.40
CA ILE A 325 -12.76 -5.65 4.83
C ILE A 325 -12.20 -6.57 5.91
N LEU A 326 -13.02 -6.96 6.87
CA LEU A 326 -12.64 -7.92 7.91
C LEU A 326 -12.29 -9.29 7.32
N ALA A 327 -13.07 -9.78 6.36
CA ALA A 327 -12.82 -11.04 5.67
C ALA A 327 -11.46 -11.03 4.95
N ARG A 328 -11.13 -9.95 4.23
CA ARG A 328 -9.78 -9.79 3.64
C ARG A 328 -8.69 -9.73 4.69
N ARG A 329 -8.89 -8.97 5.78
CA ARG A 329 -7.88 -8.85 6.84
C ARG A 329 -7.60 -10.20 7.52
N ALA A 330 -8.63 -11.00 7.77
CA ALA A 330 -8.45 -12.38 8.22
C ALA A 330 -7.78 -13.26 7.16
N PHE A 331 -8.08 -13.06 5.88
CA PHE A 331 -7.39 -13.76 4.80
C PHE A 331 -5.90 -13.46 4.77
N ILE A 332 -5.48 -12.20 4.93
CA ILE A 332 -4.05 -11.84 5.05
C ILE A 332 -3.39 -12.57 6.22
N ARG A 333 -4.06 -12.68 7.36
CA ARG A 333 -3.50 -13.41 8.51
C ARG A 333 -3.42 -14.92 8.27
N PHE A 334 -4.37 -15.47 7.52
CA PHE A 334 -4.30 -16.84 7.01
C PHE A 334 -3.10 -17.01 6.07
N LEU A 335 -2.86 -16.09 5.12
CA LEU A 335 -1.69 -16.11 4.25
C LEU A 335 -0.40 -16.13 5.07
N ILE A 336 -0.24 -15.21 6.03
CA ILE A 336 0.93 -15.19 6.93
C ILE A 336 1.12 -16.54 7.63
N ASN A 337 0.03 -17.19 8.06
CA ASN A 337 0.11 -18.50 8.71
C ASN A 337 0.57 -19.59 7.73
N GLU A 338 -0.04 -19.65 6.54
CA GLU A 338 0.29 -20.65 5.54
C GLU A 338 1.70 -20.47 4.98
N LEU A 339 2.20 -19.24 4.82
CA LEU A 339 3.57 -19.00 4.41
C LEU A 339 4.57 -19.49 5.46
N ASN A 340 4.29 -19.28 6.75
CA ASN A 340 5.09 -19.85 7.83
C ASN A 340 5.07 -21.40 7.81
N LEU A 341 3.91 -22.02 7.54
CA LEU A 341 3.80 -23.48 7.38
C LEU A 341 4.49 -23.98 6.10
N ALA A 342 4.57 -23.16 5.05
CA ALA A 342 5.26 -23.52 3.82
C ALA A 342 6.77 -23.62 4.04
N LEU A 343 7.34 -22.84 4.98
CA LEU A 343 8.75 -22.96 5.40
C LEU A 343 9.07 -24.34 5.99
N THR A 344 8.11 -24.99 6.65
CA THR A 344 8.24 -26.34 7.19
C THR A 344 7.63 -27.41 6.28
N SER A 345 7.22 -27.07 5.06
CA SER A 345 6.53 -27.96 4.10
C SER A 345 5.20 -28.54 4.60
N GLU A 346 4.55 -27.88 5.56
CA GLU A 346 3.26 -28.29 6.13
C GLU A 346 2.06 -27.56 5.50
N SER A 347 2.31 -26.50 4.72
CA SER A 347 1.22 -25.76 4.07
C SER A 347 0.58 -26.59 2.95
N ARG A 348 -0.76 -26.52 2.89
CA ARG A 348 -1.53 -27.10 1.79
C ARG A 348 -1.74 -26.14 0.62
N TYR A 349 -1.51 -24.85 0.83
CA TYR A 349 -1.86 -23.80 -0.12
C TYR A 349 -0.64 -23.17 -0.76
N PHE A 350 0.51 -23.18 -0.08
CA PHE A 350 1.75 -22.60 -0.58
C PHE A 350 2.87 -23.62 -0.50
N SER A 351 3.78 -23.52 -1.46
CA SER A 351 5.05 -24.24 -1.45
C SER A 351 6.18 -23.23 -1.65
N LEU A 352 7.34 -23.56 -1.09
CA LEU A 352 8.58 -22.89 -1.44
C LEU A 352 8.90 -23.18 -2.90
N ASP A 353 9.36 -22.16 -3.60
CA ASP A 353 9.84 -22.29 -4.97
C ASP A 353 11.25 -22.90 -4.96
N ASN A 354 11.32 -24.22 -5.11
CA ASN A 354 12.57 -24.99 -4.97
C ASN A 354 13.53 -24.84 -6.18
N GLU A 355 13.16 -24.08 -7.21
CA GLU A 355 14.07 -23.71 -8.33
C GLU A 355 15.12 -22.65 -7.94
N LEU A 356 15.25 -22.33 -6.66
CA LEU A 356 16.38 -21.57 -6.11
C LEU A 356 17.63 -22.44 -5.81
N ASN A 357 17.63 -23.73 -6.18
CA ASN A 357 18.83 -24.57 -6.12
C ASN A 357 19.58 -24.62 -7.46
N VAL A 358 20.61 -23.78 -7.56
CA VAL A 358 21.89 -24.00 -8.28
C VAL A 358 21.78 -24.62 -9.68
N SER A 359 21.56 -23.80 -10.71
CA SER A 359 22.37 -23.81 -11.95
C SER A 359 21.89 -22.75 -12.95
N ASN A 360 22.78 -21.80 -13.24
CA ASN A 360 22.96 -21.06 -14.49
C ASN A 360 21.78 -20.34 -15.20
N THR A 361 22.14 -19.14 -15.68
CA THR A 361 21.59 -18.34 -16.80
C THR A 361 20.42 -17.35 -16.58
N GLU A 362 20.81 -16.06 -16.51
CA GLU A 362 20.36 -15.01 -17.46
C GLU A 362 18.88 -14.56 -17.53
N GLN A 363 18.06 -14.73 -16.49
CA GLN A 363 16.76 -14.04 -16.44
C GLN A 363 16.51 -13.39 -15.06
N GLU A 364 16.56 -12.06 -15.07
CA GLU A 364 16.38 -11.14 -13.94
C GLU A 364 14.88 -10.86 -13.67
N ASP A 365 14.04 -11.89 -13.62
CA ASP A 365 12.67 -11.79 -13.11
C ASP A 365 12.65 -12.35 -11.68
N SER A 366 12.49 -11.48 -10.69
CA SER A 366 12.39 -11.87 -9.27
C SER A 366 11.14 -12.72 -9.07
N HIS A 367 11.28 -14.04 -9.19
CA HIS A 367 10.17 -14.95 -8.92
C HIS A 367 9.82 -14.90 -7.42
N PRO A 368 8.52 -14.83 -7.08
CA PRO A 368 8.09 -14.77 -5.69
C PRO A 368 8.53 -16.03 -4.95
N LEU A 369 9.07 -15.85 -3.74
CA LEU A 369 9.64 -16.93 -2.92
C LEU A 369 8.66 -18.08 -2.66
N PHE A 370 7.37 -17.75 -2.55
CA PHE A 370 6.30 -18.72 -2.38
C PHE A 370 5.36 -18.69 -3.58
N ARG A 371 4.97 -19.87 -4.03
CA ARG A 371 3.94 -20.05 -5.06
C ARG A 371 2.75 -20.78 -4.46
N LEU A 372 1.59 -20.64 -5.09
CA LEU A 372 0.46 -21.49 -4.76
C LEU A 372 0.84 -22.94 -5.05
N ALA A 373 0.54 -23.84 -4.12
CA ALA A 373 0.91 -25.26 -4.21
C ALA A 373 0.24 -25.95 -5.42
N SER A 374 -0.81 -25.36 -5.99
CA SER A 374 -1.44 -25.81 -7.22
C SER A 374 -2.17 -24.67 -7.92
N ASP A 375 -2.02 -24.58 -9.24
CA ASP A 375 -2.80 -23.69 -10.11
C ASP A 375 -4.30 -23.99 -10.12
N ARG A 376 -4.70 -25.11 -9.50
CA ARG A 376 -6.10 -25.52 -9.37
C ARG A 376 -6.79 -24.90 -8.15
N ILE A 377 -6.09 -24.11 -7.35
CA ILE A 377 -6.67 -23.42 -6.18
C ILE A 377 -7.13 -22.03 -6.59
N SER A 378 -8.40 -21.73 -6.33
CA SER A 378 -9.01 -20.43 -6.56
C SER A 378 -9.65 -19.87 -5.30
N PHE A 379 -9.64 -18.54 -5.16
CA PHE A 379 -10.26 -17.84 -4.04
C PHE A 379 -11.51 -17.09 -4.48
N HIS A 380 -12.58 -17.24 -3.72
CA HIS A 380 -13.89 -16.68 -4.02
C HIS A 380 -14.39 -15.86 -2.84
N LEU A 381 -14.90 -14.66 -3.10
CA LEU A 381 -15.48 -13.80 -2.07
C LEU A 381 -17.00 -13.96 -2.08
N TYR A 382 -17.58 -14.22 -0.92
CA TYR A 382 -19.01 -14.06 -0.68
C TYR A 382 -19.26 -12.79 0.14
N VAL A 383 -20.29 -12.02 -0.21
CA VAL A 383 -20.81 -10.91 0.59
C VAL A 383 -22.34 -10.99 0.64
N SER A 384 -22.92 -10.97 1.83
CA SER A 384 -24.37 -11.14 2.01
C SER A 384 -25.20 -9.98 1.45
N GLN A 385 -24.59 -8.83 1.21
CA GLN A 385 -25.21 -7.63 0.66
C GLN A 385 -24.19 -6.91 -0.23
N ALA A 386 -24.64 -6.25 -1.31
CA ALA A 386 -23.75 -5.49 -2.18
C ALA A 386 -22.86 -4.50 -1.39
N PRO A 387 -21.53 -4.48 -1.66
CA PRO A 387 -20.59 -3.62 -0.94
C PRO A 387 -20.98 -2.15 -0.97
N CYS A 388 -20.67 -1.44 0.10
CA CYS A 388 -20.98 -0.02 0.17
C CYS A 388 -20.16 0.81 -0.84
N GLY A 389 -20.74 1.89 -1.38
CA GLY A 389 -20.12 2.71 -2.43
C GLY A 389 -20.85 2.53 -3.76
N ASP A 390 -20.12 2.68 -4.87
CA ASP A 390 -20.69 2.64 -6.23
C ASP A 390 -21.51 1.37 -6.53
N ALA A 391 -21.13 0.22 -5.95
CA ALA A 391 -21.79 -1.07 -6.18
C ALA A 391 -23.25 -1.13 -5.69
N SER A 392 -23.57 -0.41 -4.61
CA SER A 392 -24.91 -0.43 -3.98
C SER A 392 -25.67 0.89 -4.16
N THR A 393 -25.08 1.83 -4.92
CA THR A 393 -25.54 3.21 -5.03
C THR A 393 -26.93 3.34 -5.66
N LEU A 394 -27.16 2.67 -6.80
CA LEU A 394 -28.46 2.69 -7.46
C LEU A 394 -29.55 1.98 -6.65
N SER A 395 -29.25 0.79 -6.13
CA SER A 395 -30.19 0.01 -5.33
C SER A 395 -30.61 0.74 -4.05
N LEU A 396 -29.69 1.47 -3.42
CA LEU A 396 -30.00 2.28 -2.23
C LEU A 396 -30.81 3.54 -2.57
N ALA A 397 -30.52 4.20 -3.69
CA ALA A 397 -31.28 5.37 -4.13
C ALA A 397 -32.75 5.04 -4.39
N GLN A 398 -33.05 3.85 -4.91
CA GLN A 398 -34.42 3.38 -5.16
C GLN A 398 -35.22 3.10 -3.87
N ILE A 399 -34.54 2.77 -2.77
CA ILE A 399 -35.16 2.38 -1.49
C ILE A 399 -35.21 3.56 -0.50
N GLN A 400 -34.51 4.66 -0.79
CA GLN A 400 -34.39 5.80 0.12
C GLN A 400 -35.68 6.61 0.20
N SER A 401 -36.09 7.00 1.42
CA SER A 401 -37.24 7.89 1.61
C SER A 401 -36.93 9.33 1.16
N PRO A 402 -37.93 10.11 0.73
CA PRO A 402 -37.74 11.52 0.36
C PRO A 402 -37.13 12.36 1.51
N ASP A 403 -37.52 12.07 2.75
CA ASP A 403 -37.02 12.76 3.94
C ASP A 403 -35.54 12.45 4.22
N ASP A 404 -35.13 11.18 4.09
CA ASP A 404 -33.73 10.80 4.20
C ASP A 404 -32.90 11.47 3.10
N ALA A 405 -33.39 11.49 1.86
CA ALA A 405 -32.71 12.16 0.76
C ALA A 405 -32.54 13.67 1.01
N LYS A 406 -33.58 14.31 1.58
CA LYS A 406 -33.54 15.73 1.96
C LYS A 406 -32.55 15.99 3.09
N LEU A 407 -32.48 15.12 4.11
CA LEU A 407 -31.52 15.24 5.21
C LEU A 407 -30.06 15.27 4.72
N TYR A 408 -29.69 14.37 3.81
CA TYR A 408 -28.33 14.34 3.25
C TYR A 408 -28.03 15.51 2.32
N LYS A 409 -29.03 15.98 1.55
CA LYS A 409 -28.90 17.20 0.71
C LYS A 409 -28.72 18.45 1.58
N THR A 410 -29.52 18.63 2.62
CA THR A 410 -29.44 19.77 3.55
C THR A 410 -28.13 19.77 4.34
N ALA A 411 -27.70 18.60 4.84
CA ALA A 411 -26.42 18.47 5.52
C ALA A 411 -25.23 18.87 4.61
N TYR A 412 -25.32 18.57 3.31
CA TYR A 412 -24.31 18.99 2.33
C TYR A 412 -24.35 20.51 2.06
N ILE A 413 -25.54 21.09 1.91
CA ILE A 413 -25.70 22.53 1.64
C ILE A 413 -25.23 23.37 2.83
N ASN A 414 -25.57 22.99 4.07
CA ASN A 414 -25.16 23.71 5.27
C ASN A 414 -23.62 23.72 5.44
N VAL A 415 -22.94 22.62 5.06
CA VAL A 415 -21.47 22.56 5.02
C VAL A 415 -20.88 23.50 3.95
N LYS A 416 -21.63 23.79 2.89
CA LYS A 416 -21.21 24.66 1.78
C LYS A 416 -21.49 26.14 2.05
N GLN A 417 -22.63 26.49 2.68
CA GLN A 417 -23.02 27.86 3.03
C GLN A 417 -22.16 28.46 4.15
N ASN A 418 -21.83 27.70 5.20
CA ASN A 418 -20.93 28.15 6.26
C ASN A 418 -19.50 28.47 5.77
N ARG A 419 -19.17 28.07 4.54
CA ARG A 419 -17.87 28.33 3.90
C ARG A 419 -17.81 29.71 3.25
N TYR A 420 -18.91 30.20 2.69
CA TYR A 420 -18.98 31.52 2.02
C TYR A 420 -18.99 32.70 2.99
N LEU A 421 -19.45 32.50 4.23
CA LEU A 421 -19.44 33.54 5.26
C LEU A 421 -18.08 33.66 5.97
N ALA A 422 -17.28 32.59 6.01
CA ALA A 422 -15.99 32.58 6.71
C ALA A 422 -14.83 33.22 5.92
N ASP A 423 -14.96 33.37 4.60
CA ASP A 423 -13.90 33.94 3.75
C ASP A 423 -13.97 35.48 3.64
N ASN A 424 -14.97 36.14 4.27
CA ASN A 424 -15.18 37.59 4.18
C ASN A 424 -14.78 38.40 5.43
N GLU A 425 -14.30 37.78 6.51
CA GLU A 425 -13.92 38.50 7.74
C GLU A 425 -12.52 38.11 8.22
N SER A 426 -11.50 38.68 7.59
CA SER A 426 -10.17 38.80 8.18
C SER A 426 -10.15 39.98 9.16
N GLY A 427 -10.35 39.73 10.46
CA GLY A 427 -10.17 40.75 11.50
C GLY A 427 -10.56 40.35 12.93
N ALA A 428 -9.54 40.06 13.76
CA ALA A 428 -9.50 40.22 15.23
C ALA A 428 -10.34 39.32 16.19
N HIS A 429 -9.60 38.81 17.20
CA HIS A 429 -9.93 38.44 18.59
C HIS A 429 -10.93 37.31 18.95
N SER A 430 -10.35 36.20 19.42
CA SER A 430 -10.69 35.31 20.56
C SER A 430 -12.12 35.31 21.14
N GLN A 431 -12.76 34.13 21.19
CA GLN A 431 -13.10 33.41 22.43
C GLN A 431 -13.74 32.03 22.13
N THR A 432 -13.45 31.07 23.00
CA THR A 432 -13.79 29.63 22.91
C THR A 432 -15.26 29.32 23.20
N ALA A 433 -15.92 28.51 22.36
CA ALA A 433 -16.97 27.57 22.78
C ALA A 433 -17.26 26.51 21.69
N ALA A 434 -17.33 25.25 22.14
CA ALA A 434 -17.92 24.04 21.54
C ALA A 434 -18.35 24.05 20.05
N GLY A 435 -17.74 23.16 19.25
CA GLY A 435 -18.25 22.77 17.94
C GLY A 435 -17.14 22.40 16.97
N SER A 436 -16.65 21.16 17.05
CA SER A 436 -15.59 20.63 16.18
C SER A 436 -15.99 20.71 14.71
N SER A 437 -15.39 21.67 14.02
CA SER A 437 -15.52 21.95 12.59
C SER A 437 -14.85 20.86 11.76
N VAL A 438 -15.60 20.22 10.85
CA VAL A 438 -15.01 19.29 9.89
C VAL A 438 -15.20 19.74 8.45
N ARG A 439 -14.08 19.99 7.78
CA ARG A 439 -13.95 20.28 6.34
C ARG A 439 -14.52 19.11 5.52
N VAL A 440 -15.60 19.33 4.75
CA VAL A 440 -16.05 18.36 3.72
C VAL A 440 -16.48 19.08 2.45
N VAL A 441 -15.51 19.51 1.65
CA VAL A 441 -15.54 19.55 0.17
C VAL A 441 -14.07 19.69 -0.19
N ASN A 442 -13.44 18.61 -0.64
CA ASN A 442 -12.10 18.69 -1.20
C ASN A 442 -12.21 19.17 -2.66
N SER A 443 -11.24 19.98 -3.07
CA SER A 443 -10.87 20.29 -4.47
C SER A 443 -10.62 19.05 -5.35
N ASP A 444 -10.62 17.85 -4.75
CA ASP A 444 -10.03 16.62 -5.28
C ASP A 444 -11.06 15.62 -5.87
N GLY A 445 -12.35 15.99 -5.97
CA GLY A 445 -13.37 15.18 -6.67
C GLY A 445 -14.01 14.01 -5.89
N PHE A 446 -13.65 13.76 -4.63
CA PHE A 446 -14.26 12.69 -3.80
C PHE A 446 -15.67 13.03 -3.28
N ARG A 447 -16.52 12.01 -3.06
CA ARG A 447 -17.86 12.16 -2.45
C ARG A 447 -17.95 11.45 -1.09
N ARG A 448 -18.51 12.12 -0.08
CA ARG A 448 -18.67 11.49 1.24
C ARG A 448 -19.96 10.68 1.30
N GLY A 449 -19.84 9.40 1.64
CA GLY A 449 -21.00 8.59 2.05
C GLY A 449 -22.14 8.61 1.05
N ARG A 450 -23.30 9.07 1.55
CA ARG A 450 -24.59 9.11 0.86
C ARG A 450 -24.86 10.41 0.08
N ILE A 451 -23.88 11.30 0.01
CA ILE A 451 -24.04 12.59 -0.68
C ILE A 451 -23.98 12.36 -2.18
N ASP A 452 -24.92 12.95 -2.94
CA ASP A 452 -24.92 12.89 -4.41
C ASP A 452 -25.01 11.45 -4.94
N TYR A 453 -25.97 10.65 -4.45
CA TYR A 453 -26.10 9.22 -4.81
C TYR A 453 -26.35 8.97 -6.30
N GLU A 454 -26.79 9.97 -7.05
CA GLU A 454 -26.98 9.86 -8.50
C GLU A 454 -25.63 9.85 -9.26
N SER A 455 -24.55 10.35 -8.63
CA SER A 455 -23.22 10.36 -9.24
C SER A 455 -22.58 8.97 -9.20
N ILE A 456 -22.52 8.34 -10.37
CA ILE A 456 -21.95 7.02 -10.61
C ILE A 456 -20.44 7.11 -10.89
N GLY A 457 -19.67 6.08 -10.52
CA GLY A 457 -18.24 5.97 -10.84
C GLY A 457 -17.33 6.84 -9.97
N VAL A 458 -17.90 7.61 -9.04
CA VAL A 458 -17.16 8.51 -8.15
C VAL A 458 -16.62 7.75 -6.95
N LEU A 459 -15.39 8.08 -6.56
CA LEU A 459 -14.73 7.56 -5.37
C LEU A 459 -15.38 8.11 -4.10
N ARG A 460 -15.67 7.22 -3.14
CA ARG A 460 -16.46 7.56 -1.94
C ARG A 460 -15.76 7.27 -0.63
N THR A 461 -15.93 8.15 0.36
CA THR A 461 -15.38 7.98 1.71
C THR A 461 -16.44 7.58 2.76
N LYS A 462 -15.98 7.03 3.88
CA LYS A 462 -16.75 6.57 5.05
C LYS A 462 -16.23 7.26 6.33
N PRO A 463 -16.95 7.22 7.46
CA PRO A 463 -18.35 6.82 7.63
C PRO A 463 -19.29 7.70 6.79
N GLY A 464 -20.32 7.06 6.22
CA GLY A 464 -21.24 7.74 5.31
C GLY A 464 -22.46 8.38 5.97
N ARG A 465 -22.55 8.34 7.31
CA ARG A 465 -23.62 8.99 8.06
C ARG A 465 -23.28 10.47 8.27
N ALA A 466 -24.31 11.31 8.29
CA ALA A 466 -24.16 12.75 8.47
C ALA A 466 -23.74 13.13 9.90
N ASP A 467 -24.18 12.34 10.89
CA ASP A 467 -23.95 12.52 12.33
C ASP A 467 -22.55 12.10 12.82
N SER A 468 -21.76 11.45 11.97
CA SER A 468 -20.43 10.94 12.32
C SER A 468 -19.34 11.88 11.80
N GLU A 469 -18.16 11.90 12.41
CA GLU A 469 -17.02 12.60 11.79
C GLU A 469 -16.58 11.86 10.52
N PRO A 470 -16.28 12.57 9.41
CA PRO A 470 -15.74 11.96 8.20
C PRO A 470 -14.35 11.37 8.44
N THR A 471 -14.01 10.34 7.66
CA THR A 471 -12.62 9.86 7.57
C THR A 471 -12.21 9.72 6.10
N LEU A 472 -10.93 9.48 5.88
CA LEU A 472 -10.39 9.12 4.56
C LEU A 472 -10.56 7.63 4.22
N SER A 473 -11.28 6.86 5.04
CA SER A 473 -11.55 5.45 4.72
C SER A 473 -12.43 5.35 3.48
N MET A 474 -11.88 4.79 2.40
CA MET A 474 -12.61 4.58 1.14
C MET A 474 -13.76 3.58 1.30
N SER A 475 -14.73 3.64 0.39
CA SER A 475 -15.85 2.70 0.34
C SER A 475 -15.36 1.28 0.04
N CYS A 476 -16.16 0.28 0.40
CA CYS A 476 -15.80 -1.10 0.15
C CYS A 476 -15.77 -1.44 -1.34
N SER A 477 -16.62 -0.79 -2.15
CA SER A 477 -16.56 -0.88 -3.61
C SER A 477 -15.21 -0.42 -4.16
N ASP A 478 -14.69 0.70 -3.67
CA ASP A 478 -13.39 1.25 -4.10
C ASP A 478 -12.22 0.35 -3.64
N LYS A 479 -12.34 -0.22 -2.44
CA LYS A 479 -11.35 -1.17 -1.92
C LYS A 479 -11.33 -2.46 -2.72
N ILE A 480 -12.47 -3.03 -3.07
CA ILE A 480 -12.55 -4.23 -3.92
C ILE A 480 -11.99 -3.94 -5.32
N ALA A 481 -12.27 -2.77 -5.89
CA ALA A 481 -11.69 -2.35 -7.16
C ALA A 481 -10.16 -2.29 -7.11
N LEU A 482 -9.61 -1.75 -6.02
CA LEU A 482 -8.16 -1.77 -5.79
C LEU A 482 -7.62 -3.21 -5.70
N TRP A 483 -8.30 -4.12 -5.03
CA TRP A 483 -7.85 -5.52 -4.92
C TRP A 483 -7.84 -6.25 -6.26
N ASN A 484 -8.71 -5.86 -7.20
CA ASN A 484 -8.69 -6.38 -8.56
C ASN A 484 -7.50 -5.87 -9.38
N ILE A 485 -6.74 -4.89 -8.88
CA ILE A 485 -5.54 -4.37 -9.53
C ILE A 485 -4.29 -4.91 -8.82
N VAL A 486 -4.21 -4.72 -7.50
CA VAL A 486 -2.99 -5.01 -6.71
C VAL A 486 -3.00 -6.37 -6.01
N GLY A 487 -4.13 -7.08 -6.04
CA GLY A 487 -4.32 -8.34 -5.32
C GLY A 487 -4.73 -8.18 -3.85
N LEU A 488 -5.05 -9.31 -3.22
CA LEU A 488 -5.56 -9.39 -1.85
C LEU A 488 -4.46 -9.33 -0.78
N GLN A 489 -3.26 -9.79 -1.11
CA GLN A 489 -2.14 -10.10 -0.20
C GLN A 489 -1.58 -8.90 0.57
N SER A 490 -1.88 -7.67 0.13
CA SER A 490 -1.33 -6.40 0.64
C SER A 490 0.16 -6.21 0.32
N ALA A 491 0.63 -4.97 0.44
CA ALA A 491 2.04 -4.64 0.22
C ALA A 491 2.99 -5.38 1.17
N LEU A 492 2.51 -5.82 2.34
CA LEU A 492 3.34 -6.57 3.29
C LEU A 492 3.80 -7.92 2.73
N LEU A 493 3.01 -8.53 1.84
CA LEU A 493 3.28 -9.86 1.30
C LEU A 493 3.58 -9.84 -0.19
N SER A 494 3.57 -8.68 -0.86
CA SER A 494 3.74 -8.59 -2.31
C SER A 494 5.11 -9.03 -2.80
N GLU A 495 6.14 -8.91 -1.96
CA GLU A 495 7.50 -9.38 -2.27
C GLU A 495 7.65 -10.90 -2.07
N LEU A 496 6.78 -11.52 -1.27
CA LEU A 496 6.87 -12.93 -0.91
C LEU A 496 6.01 -13.82 -1.81
N ILE A 497 4.87 -13.30 -2.28
CA ILE A 497 3.91 -14.01 -3.11
C ILE A 497 3.42 -13.14 -4.27
N ALA A 498 3.20 -13.78 -5.42
CA ALA A 498 2.51 -13.16 -6.54
C ALA A 498 1.13 -12.61 -6.12
N PRO A 499 0.61 -11.59 -6.83
CA PRO A 499 -0.72 -11.07 -6.57
C PRO A 499 -1.81 -12.14 -6.59
N ILE A 500 -2.54 -12.27 -5.48
CA ILE A 500 -3.66 -13.21 -5.36
C ILE A 500 -4.96 -12.46 -5.67
N TYR A 501 -5.67 -12.91 -6.70
CA TYR A 501 -6.94 -12.33 -7.13
C TYR A 501 -8.14 -13.21 -6.80
N LEU A 502 -9.31 -12.60 -6.76
CA LEU A 502 -10.59 -13.31 -6.58
C LEU A 502 -11.05 -13.85 -7.92
N SER A 503 -11.31 -15.15 -8.03
CA SER A 503 -11.88 -15.74 -9.25
C SER A 503 -13.38 -15.43 -9.40
N SER A 504 -14.10 -15.29 -8.28
CA SER A 504 -15.49 -14.85 -8.29
C SER A 504 -15.89 -14.06 -7.05
N ILE A 505 -16.92 -13.23 -7.20
CA ILE A 505 -17.59 -12.49 -6.13
C ILE A 505 -19.09 -12.87 -6.16
N VAL A 506 -19.53 -13.55 -5.11
CA VAL A 506 -20.92 -13.97 -4.90
C VAL A 506 -21.62 -12.95 -4.00
N ILE A 507 -22.72 -12.37 -4.47
CA ILE A 507 -23.48 -11.34 -3.75
C ILE A 507 -24.88 -11.87 -3.41
N GLY A 508 -25.29 -11.69 -2.16
CA GLY A 508 -26.63 -12.05 -1.67
C GLY A 508 -27.69 -11.02 -2.04
N ASP A 509 -27.75 -9.95 -1.27
CA ASP A 509 -28.77 -8.90 -1.40
C ASP A 509 -28.26 -7.68 -2.20
N MET A 510 -29.18 -6.86 -2.71
CA MET A 510 -28.93 -5.65 -3.52
C MET A 510 -28.12 -5.92 -4.80
N PHE A 511 -28.34 -7.08 -5.43
CA PHE A 511 -27.65 -7.47 -6.65
C PHE A 511 -28.12 -6.67 -7.86
N ASP A 512 -27.24 -5.83 -8.40
CA ASP A 512 -27.35 -5.25 -9.75
C ASP A 512 -26.02 -5.47 -10.49
N TYR A 513 -26.05 -6.31 -11.54
CA TYR A 513 -24.83 -6.71 -12.24
C TYR A 513 -24.12 -5.51 -12.84
N SER A 514 -24.85 -4.57 -13.46
CA SER A 514 -24.29 -3.40 -14.12
C SER A 514 -23.53 -2.51 -13.14
N SER A 515 -24.10 -2.25 -11.97
CA SER A 515 -23.43 -1.48 -10.91
C SER A 515 -22.26 -2.22 -10.31
N LEU A 516 -22.39 -3.52 -10.04
CA LEU A 516 -21.31 -4.33 -9.48
C LEU A 516 -20.09 -4.40 -10.42
N ALA A 517 -20.32 -4.69 -11.71
CA ALA A 517 -19.27 -4.77 -12.72
C ALA A 517 -18.52 -3.44 -12.89
N ARG A 518 -19.27 -2.34 -13.01
CA ARG A 518 -18.69 -0.99 -13.08
C ARG A 518 -17.88 -0.65 -11.83
N ALA A 519 -18.44 -0.92 -10.65
CA ALA A 519 -17.81 -0.58 -9.38
C ALA A 519 -16.53 -1.38 -9.11
N PHE A 520 -16.51 -2.67 -9.45
CA PHE A 520 -15.39 -3.57 -9.15
C PHE A 520 -14.27 -3.54 -10.18
N TYR A 521 -14.55 -3.23 -11.45
CA TYR A 521 -13.49 -3.18 -12.47
C TYR A 521 -13.77 -2.22 -13.62
N GLY A 522 -15.03 -1.99 -14.01
CA GLY A 522 -15.36 -1.22 -15.22
C GLY A 522 -14.85 0.22 -15.20
N ARG A 523 -14.89 0.90 -14.04
CA ARG A 523 -14.34 2.27 -13.89
C ARG A 523 -12.82 2.33 -13.78
N CYS A 524 -12.15 1.19 -13.76
CA CYS A 524 -10.69 1.07 -13.69
C CYS A 524 -10.09 0.66 -15.05
N GLU A 525 -10.88 0.68 -16.13
CA GLU A 525 -10.38 0.41 -17.48
C GLU A 525 -9.35 1.49 -17.88
N GLY A 526 -8.18 1.05 -18.37
CA GLY A 526 -7.10 1.95 -18.79
C GLY A 526 -6.05 2.28 -17.72
N VAL A 527 -6.06 1.61 -16.56
CA VAL A 527 -4.96 1.70 -15.59
C VAL A 527 -3.66 1.22 -16.23
N GLN A 528 -2.61 2.05 -16.17
CA GLN A 528 -1.27 1.74 -16.71
C GLN A 528 -0.39 1.12 -15.63
N GLY A 529 0.49 0.19 -16.03
CA GLY A 529 1.49 -0.43 -15.15
C GLY A 529 0.99 -1.59 -14.26
N TYR A 530 -0.30 -1.92 -14.29
CA TYR A 530 -0.87 -3.06 -13.57
C TYR A 530 -1.92 -3.80 -14.42
N SER A 531 -2.08 -5.10 -14.18
CA SER A 531 -3.15 -5.89 -14.80
C SER A 531 -4.47 -5.74 -14.05
N LEU A 532 -5.54 -5.45 -14.77
CA LEU A 532 -6.90 -5.40 -14.21
C LEU A 532 -7.55 -6.80 -14.23
N HIS A 533 -7.79 -7.35 -13.04
CA HIS A 533 -8.51 -8.61 -12.88
C HIS A 533 -10.03 -8.42 -12.94
N ARG A 534 -10.73 -9.36 -13.58
CA ARG A 534 -12.19 -9.32 -13.76
C ARG A 534 -12.84 -10.56 -13.15
N PRO A 535 -13.19 -10.54 -11.84
CA PRO A 535 -13.84 -11.66 -11.18
C PRO A 535 -15.22 -11.94 -11.78
N ILE A 536 -15.64 -13.20 -11.76
CA ILE A 536 -17.02 -13.60 -12.10
C ILE A 536 -17.95 -13.07 -11.01
N ILE A 537 -18.95 -12.27 -11.38
CA ILE A 537 -19.94 -11.74 -10.44
C ILE A 537 -21.21 -12.59 -10.55
N SER A 538 -21.65 -13.18 -9.44
CA SER A 538 -22.84 -14.04 -9.41
C SER A 538 -23.76 -13.70 -8.24
N LYS A 539 -25.06 -13.86 -8.46
CA LYS A 539 -26.07 -13.76 -7.41
C LYS A 539 -26.24 -15.11 -6.72
N THR A 540 -26.48 -15.12 -5.42
CA THR A 540 -26.95 -16.32 -4.70
C THR A 540 -28.43 -16.21 -4.35
N THR A 541 -29.11 -17.36 -4.26
CA THR A 541 -30.47 -17.48 -3.74
C THR A 541 -30.49 -17.80 -2.24
N SER A 542 -29.36 -18.24 -1.67
CA SER A 542 -29.24 -18.50 -0.23
C SER A 542 -29.30 -17.19 0.54
N THR A 543 -30.34 -17.02 1.35
CA THR A 543 -30.52 -15.83 2.18
C THR A 543 -29.67 -15.92 3.44
N PHE A 544 -29.06 -14.80 3.84
CA PHE A 544 -28.34 -14.72 5.10
C PHE A 544 -29.31 -14.45 6.24
N GLU A 545 -29.35 -15.37 7.21
CA GLU A 545 -30.31 -15.38 8.31
C GLU A 545 -30.32 -14.09 9.16
N TRP A 546 -29.14 -13.48 9.38
CA TRP A 546 -29.00 -12.23 10.15
C TRP A 546 -28.91 -10.99 9.26
N SER A 547 -29.36 -11.07 8.00
CA SER A 547 -29.50 -9.89 7.15
C SER A 547 -30.63 -8.99 7.63
N ARG A 548 -30.59 -7.70 7.25
CA ARG A 548 -31.64 -6.74 7.59
C ARG A 548 -33.01 -7.21 7.07
N SER A 549 -33.05 -7.63 5.80
CA SER A 549 -34.25 -8.07 5.09
C SER A 549 -34.89 -9.29 5.79
N GLN A 550 -34.07 -10.27 6.18
CA GLN A 550 -34.57 -11.46 6.88
C GLN A 550 -35.05 -11.17 8.30
N LEU A 551 -34.38 -10.26 9.02
CA LEU A 551 -34.80 -9.87 10.35
C LEU A 551 -36.14 -9.12 10.33
N GLN A 552 -36.33 -8.24 9.35
CA GLN A 552 -37.58 -7.49 9.18
C GLN A 552 -38.76 -8.39 8.79
N LEU A 553 -38.50 -9.50 8.08
CA LEU A 553 -39.53 -10.52 7.81
C LEU A 553 -39.93 -11.31 9.06
N ARG A 554 -39.01 -11.51 10.02
CA ARG A 554 -39.28 -12.24 11.27
C ARG A 554 -39.99 -11.37 12.30
N SER A 555 -39.66 -10.08 12.33
CA SER A 555 -40.20 -9.10 13.28
C SER A 555 -40.68 -7.85 12.52
N PRO A 556 -41.85 -7.89 11.84
CA PRO A 556 -42.33 -6.78 10.99
C PRO A 556 -42.53 -5.45 11.74
N ASP A 557 -42.99 -5.54 13.00
CA ASP A 557 -43.23 -4.40 13.89
C ASP A 557 -41.96 -3.96 14.66
N GLY A 558 -40.88 -4.75 14.55
CA GLY A 558 -39.62 -4.52 15.25
C GLY A 558 -38.67 -3.62 14.48
N ASN A 559 -38.06 -2.65 15.16
CA ASN A 559 -36.99 -1.86 14.56
C ASN A 559 -35.75 -2.73 14.33
N ALA A 560 -35.35 -2.93 13.07
CA ALA A 560 -34.14 -3.69 12.72
C ALA A 560 -32.87 -2.95 13.16
N VAL A 561 -32.33 -3.32 14.34
CA VAL A 561 -31.14 -2.70 14.92
C VAL A 561 -29.86 -3.29 14.31
N PRO A 562 -28.94 -2.44 13.80
CA PRO A 562 -27.65 -2.90 13.28
C PRO A 562 -26.75 -3.36 14.42
N SER A 563 -26.03 -4.46 14.19
CA SER A 563 -25.19 -5.06 15.22
C SER A 563 -24.11 -4.10 15.72
N SER A 564 -23.98 -4.02 17.04
CA SER A 564 -23.01 -3.15 17.68
C SER A 564 -21.60 -3.74 17.69
N THR A 565 -21.52 -5.05 17.57
CA THR A 565 -20.30 -5.84 17.53
C THR A 565 -19.95 -6.23 16.11
N THR A 566 -18.68 -6.54 15.90
CA THR A 566 -18.19 -7.14 14.65
C THR A 566 -17.45 -8.42 14.96
N MET A 567 -17.39 -9.36 14.02
CA MET A 567 -16.75 -10.66 14.19
C MET A 567 -15.71 -10.85 13.09
N VAL A 568 -14.58 -11.45 13.45
CA VAL A 568 -13.63 -11.99 12.46
C VAL A 568 -13.28 -13.43 12.80
N TRP A 569 -13.03 -14.22 11.78
CA TRP A 569 -12.46 -15.55 11.91
C TRP A 569 -11.59 -15.88 10.70
N ALA A 570 -10.54 -16.67 10.90
CA ALA A 570 -9.75 -17.25 9.84
C ALA A 570 -9.45 -18.73 10.15
N LYS A 571 -9.28 -19.54 9.12
CA LYS A 571 -8.82 -20.91 9.22
C LYS A 571 -7.45 -20.93 9.91
N GLY A 572 -7.29 -21.87 10.85
CA GLY A 572 -6.11 -21.93 11.73
C GLY A 572 -6.30 -21.18 13.05
N PHE A 573 -7.35 -20.36 13.22
CA PHE A 573 -7.65 -19.76 14.52
C PHE A 573 -8.53 -20.68 15.36
N THR A 574 -8.20 -20.80 16.64
CA THR A 574 -8.95 -21.60 17.61
C THR A 574 -10.35 -21.03 17.87
N THR A 575 -10.50 -19.70 17.85
CA THR A 575 -11.77 -19.01 18.12
C THR A 575 -11.93 -17.79 17.23
N ALA A 576 -13.17 -17.41 16.97
CA ALA A 576 -13.47 -16.12 16.35
C ALA A 576 -13.30 -14.98 17.35
N GLU A 577 -12.83 -13.84 16.87
CA GLU A 577 -12.69 -12.65 17.71
C GLU A 577 -13.85 -11.70 17.47
N ILE A 578 -14.47 -11.27 18.56
CA ILE A 578 -15.54 -10.27 18.57
C ILE A 578 -14.93 -8.91 18.92
N LEU A 579 -15.36 -7.87 18.20
CA LEU A 579 -14.94 -6.50 18.44
C LEU A 579 -16.10 -5.58 18.77
N VAL A 580 -15.78 -4.57 19.56
CA VAL A 580 -16.64 -3.44 19.86
C VAL A 580 -15.83 -2.16 19.61
N SER A 581 -16.29 -1.31 18.69
CA SER A 581 -15.60 -0.07 18.32
C SER A 581 -14.12 -0.30 17.93
N GLY A 582 -13.85 -1.29 17.07
CA GLY A 582 -12.52 -1.58 16.54
C GLY A 582 -11.54 -2.17 17.55
N ARG A 583 -12.02 -2.61 18.72
CA ARG A 583 -11.25 -3.25 19.80
C ARG A 583 -11.81 -4.63 20.12
N LYS A 584 -10.97 -5.56 20.56
CA LYS A 584 -11.41 -6.87 21.06
C LYS A 584 -12.38 -6.68 22.24
N GLN A 585 -13.50 -7.41 22.22
CA GLN A 585 -14.52 -7.35 23.26
C GLN A 585 -13.88 -7.70 24.62
N GLY A 586 -14.11 -6.87 25.63
CA GLY A 586 -13.53 -7.04 26.97
C GLY A 586 -12.11 -6.47 27.16
N ALA A 587 -11.51 -5.84 26.15
CA ALA A 587 -10.18 -5.22 26.29
C ALA A 587 -10.23 -3.95 27.18
N THR A 588 -9.48 -3.97 28.29
CA THR A 588 -9.28 -2.83 29.20
C THR A 588 -7.91 -2.19 29.00
N LYS A 589 -7.81 -0.87 29.24
CA LYS A 589 -6.52 -0.17 29.24
C LYS A 589 -5.73 -0.56 30.48
N GLY A 590 -4.43 -0.78 30.33
CA GLY A 590 -3.51 -0.89 31.47
C GLY A 590 -3.34 0.46 32.17
N THR A 591 -2.64 0.43 33.30
CA THR A 591 -2.32 1.62 34.13
C THR A 591 -1.63 2.75 33.36
N ASN A 592 -0.84 2.42 32.33
CA ASN A 592 -0.15 3.39 31.48
C ASN A 592 -1.02 3.95 30.34
N GLY A 593 -2.34 3.71 30.35
CA GLY A 593 -3.28 4.13 29.30
C GLY A 593 -3.17 3.36 27.99
N LYS A 594 -2.17 2.47 27.84
CA LYS A 594 -1.94 1.59 26.69
C LYS A 594 -2.66 0.26 26.85
N TYR A 595 -3.02 -0.36 25.73
CA TYR A 595 -3.61 -1.70 25.74
C TYR A 595 -2.52 -2.77 25.87
N PRO A 596 -2.69 -3.76 26.76
CA PRO A 596 -1.77 -4.89 26.85
C PRO A 596 -1.65 -5.63 25.52
N SER A 597 -0.46 -6.16 25.21
CA SER A 597 -0.20 -6.96 24.00
C SER A 597 -1.20 -8.12 23.83
N LYS A 598 -1.63 -8.74 24.94
CA LYS A 598 -2.63 -9.81 25.00
C LYS A 598 -4.05 -9.39 24.55
N THR A 599 -4.33 -8.09 24.54
CA THR A 599 -5.62 -7.52 24.08
C THR A 599 -5.53 -6.89 22.69
N ARG A 600 -4.33 -6.89 22.09
CA ARG A 600 -4.12 -6.42 20.72
C ARG A 600 -4.80 -7.37 19.75
N TYR A 601 -5.36 -6.79 18.71
CA TYR A 601 -6.19 -7.49 17.77
C TYR A 601 -5.36 -8.09 16.65
N ILE A 602 -5.58 -9.37 16.34
CA ILE A 602 -4.69 -10.14 15.46
C ILE A 602 -4.74 -9.68 14.01
N VAL A 603 -5.84 -9.04 13.59
CA VAL A 603 -5.95 -8.43 12.27
C VAL A 603 -5.88 -6.90 12.32
N ALA A 604 -5.36 -6.29 13.39
CA ALA A 604 -4.93 -4.88 13.38
C ALA A 604 -3.56 -4.75 12.66
N LYS A 605 -3.12 -3.51 12.35
CA LYS A 605 -1.85 -3.31 11.63
C LYS A 605 -0.67 -3.86 12.43
N VAL A 606 -0.61 -3.54 13.73
CA VAL A 606 0.43 -4.07 14.63
C VAL A 606 0.40 -5.60 14.69
N GLY A 607 -0.78 -6.21 14.63
CA GLY A 607 -0.93 -7.66 14.61
C GLY A 607 -0.27 -8.29 13.39
N PHE A 608 -0.49 -7.74 12.19
CA PHE A 608 0.15 -8.26 10.98
C PHE A 608 1.67 -8.19 11.02
N VAL A 609 2.22 -7.09 11.53
CA VAL A 609 3.68 -6.94 11.66
C VAL A 609 4.23 -7.94 12.68
N SER A 610 3.63 -8.05 13.86
CA SER A 610 4.10 -8.98 14.89
C SER A 610 4.01 -10.46 14.46
N TYR A 611 2.96 -10.87 13.75
CA TYR A 611 2.84 -12.25 13.28
C TYR A 611 3.60 -12.54 11.99
N GLY A 612 3.87 -11.50 11.19
CA GLY A 612 4.68 -11.59 9.98
C GLY A 612 6.18 -11.41 10.22
N GLU A 613 6.59 -11.08 11.45
CA GLU A 613 7.96 -10.69 11.78
C GLU A 613 9.00 -11.71 11.29
N ALA A 614 8.77 -13.01 11.47
CA ALA A 614 9.68 -14.04 10.97
C ALA A 614 9.83 -14.01 9.44
N LEU A 615 8.73 -13.85 8.70
CA LEU A 615 8.74 -13.75 7.24
C LEU A 615 9.44 -12.46 6.77
N ILE A 616 9.20 -11.36 7.48
CA ILE A 616 9.79 -10.04 7.22
C ILE A 616 11.31 -10.06 7.47
N LEU A 617 11.76 -10.74 8.53
CA LEU A 617 13.17 -10.85 8.88
C LEU A 617 13.95 -11.77 7.92
N MET A 618 13.29 -12.80 7.35
CA MET A 618 13.90 -13.68 6.36
C MET A 618 14.11 -13.00 5.00
N TYR A 619 13.33 -11.96 4.69
CA TYR A 619 13.44 -11.21 3.44
C TYR A 619 13.26 -9.71 3.73
N PRO A 620 14.32 -9.00 4.15
CA PRO A 620 14.22 -7.57 4.41
C PRO A 620 13.75 -6.89 3.11
N PHE A 621 12.57 -6.26 3.16
CA PHE A 621 11.98 -5.52 2.03
C PHE A 621 13.04 -4.64 1.36
N TYR A 622 13.29 -4.91 0.07
CA TYR A 622 14.30 -4.26 -0.76
C TYR A 622 13.78 -3.00 -1.45
#